data_AF-A0A7D5TCR6-F1
#
_entry.id   AF-A0A7D5TCR6-F1
#
_cell.length_a   1.000
_cell.length_b   1.000
_cell.length_c   1.000
_cell.angle_alpha   90.00
_cell.angle_beta   90.00
_cell.angle_gamma   90.00
#
_symmetry.space_group_name_H-M   'P 1'
#
loop_
_entity.id
_entity.type
_entity.pdbx_description
1 polymer ?
#
loop_
_entity_poly.entity_id
_entity_poly.type
_entity_poly.pdbx_seq_one_letter_code
_entity_poly.pdbx_strand_id
1 'polypeptide(L)'
;MHLQLKHDDGTRTAYFGISDFDAGDNETRLAFHSDVGLDSDRMFRTEEGAVVTGISESGYNKEGAFETIGDLAIQDETTVVVAITDRYPWVEKAVRMLEQDEDFDGDLEIIEKDE
;
A
#
# COMPACT_ATOMS: atom_id res chain seq x y z
N MET A 1 3.37 -6.29 -3.94
CA MET A 1 2.92 -5.52 -5.12
C MET A 1 2.15 -4.29 -4.65
N HIS A 2 1.95 -3.33 -5.53
CA HIS A 2 1.14 -2.12 -5.31
C HIS A 2 -0.19 -2.24 -6.05
N LEU A 3 -1.29 -1.82 -5.42
CA LEU A 3 -2.63 -1.87 -6.00
C LEU A 3 -3.44 -0.65 -5.59
N GLN A 4 -4.22 -0.08 -6.51
CA GLN A 4 -5.18 0.98 -6.19
C GLN A 4 -6.61 0.47 -6.36
N LEU A 5 -7.40 0.68 -5.31
CA LEU A 5 -8.83 0.51 -5.32
C LEU A 5 -9.49 1.87 -5.55
N LYS A 6 -10.58 1.86 -6.33
CA LYS A 6 -11.50 2.98 -6.44
C LYS A 6 -12.81 2.61 -5.76
N HIS A 7 -13.24 3.47 -4.85
CA HIS A 7 -14.47 3.36 -4.09
C HIS A 7 -15.65 3.99 -4.83
N ASP A 8 -16.87 3.62 -4.44
CA ASP A 8 -18.11 4.12 -5.06
C ASP A 8 -18.32 5.63 -4.84
N ASP A 9 -17.77 6.19 -3.76
CA ASP A 9 -17.80 7.62 -3.48
C ASP A 9 -16.78 8.44 -4.31
N GLY A 10 -15.95 7.75 -5.10
CA GLY A 10 -14.93 8.36 -5.96
C GLY A 10 -13.54 8.41 -5.33
N THR A 11 -13.41 8.18 -4.02
CA THR A 11 -12.12 8.12 -3.33
C THR A 11 -11.33 6.88 -3.73
N ARG A 12 -10.05 6.85 -3.35
CA ARG A 12 -9.14 5.76 -3.66
C ARG A 12 -8.40 5.30 -2.43
N THR A 13 -8.00 4.04 -2.46
CA THR A 13 -7.00 3.53 -1.52
C THR A 13 -5.88 2.82 -2.28
N ALA A 14 -4.65 3.24 -2.04
CA ALA A 14 -3.46 2.62 -2.58
C ALA A 14 -2.83 1.71 -1.52
N TYR A 15 -2.71 0.42 -1.82
CA TYR A 15 -2.06 -0.57 -0.98
C TYR A 15 -0.68 -0.91 -1.54
N PHE A 16 0.31 -0.95 -0.65
CA PHE A 16 1.68 -1.40 -0.92
C PHE A 16 1.99 -2.63 -0.06
N GLY A 17 2.88 -3.50 -0.52
CA GLY A 17 3.25 -4.73 0.20
C GLY A 17 2.19 -5.82 0.22
N ILE A 18 1.23 -5.82 -0.72
CA ILE A 18 0.30 -6.95 -0.90
C ILE A 18 0.99 -8.11 -1.62
N SER A 19 0.67 -9.34 -1.26
CA SER A 19 1.22 -10.55 -1.89
C SER A 19 0.37 -11.04 -3.07
N ASP A 20 -0.95 -10.91 -2.95
CA ASP A 20 -1.94 -11.32 -3.94
C ASP A 20 -3.28 -10.59 -3.72
N PHE A 21 -4.20 -10.69 -4.67
CA PHE A 21 -5.57 -10.19 -4.50
C PHE A 21 -6.59 -11.00 -5.29
N ASP A 22 -7.84 -11.00 -4.82
CA ASP A 22 -9.00 -11.56 -5.52
C ASP A 22 -10.04 -10.47 -5.69
N ALA A 23 -10.28 -10.06 -6.94
CA ALA A 23 -11.21 -8.98 -7.27
C ALA A 23 -12.61 -9.54 -7.57
N GLY A 24 -13.58 -9.19 -6.72
CA GLY A 24 -15.00 -9.47 -6.94
C GLY A 24 -15.72 -8.30 -7.61
N ASP A 25 -17.05 -8.41 -7.73
CA ASP A 25 -17.88 -7.39 -8.37
C ASP A 25 -17.95 -6.08 -7.57
N ASN A 26 -17.94 -6.15 -6.22
CA ASN A 26 -18.05 -4.98 -5.33
C ASN A 26 -17.01 -4.94 -4.20
N GLU A 27 -16.28 -6.03 -4.00
CA GLU A 27 -15.27 -6.16 -2.95
C GLU A 27 -14.00 -6.77 -3.53
N THR A 28 -12.86 -6.28 -3.05
CA THR A 28 -11.55 -6.85 -3.36
C THR A 28 -10.95 -7.42 -2.09
N ARG A 29 -10.61 -8.71 -2.15
CA ARG A 29 -9.88 -9.36 -1.07
C ARG A 29 -8.38 -9.24 -1.33
N LEU A 30 -7.69 -8.51 -0.46
CA LEU A 30 -6.25 -8.31 -0.46
C LEU A 30 -5.60 -9.36 0.44
N ALA A 31 -4.50 -9.96 -0.02
CA ALA A 31 -3.61 -10.76 0.80
C ALA A 31 -2.32 -9.98 1.03
N PHE A 32 -1.89 -9.83 2.28
CA PHE A 32 -0.58 -9.29 2.60
C PHE A 32 0.48 -10.41 2.61
N HIS A 33 1.75 -10.04 2.71
CA HIS A 33 2.81 -11.02 2.91
C HIS A 33 2.72 -11.66 4.31
N SER A 34 3.38 -12.79 4.54
CA SER A 34 3.32 -13.47 5.85
C SER A 34 4.28 -12.88 6.88
N ASP A 35 5.20 -12.03 6.45
CA ASP A 35 6.22 -11.33 7.27
C ASP A 35 5.79 -9.94 7.73
N VAL A 36 4.56 -9.51 7.41
CA VAL A 36 3.96 -8.32 8.04
C VAL A 36 3.38 -8.69 9.40
N GLY A 37 3.45 -7.77 10.36
CA GLY A 37 3.00 -7.91 11.75
C GLY A 37 1.48 -7.86 11.90
N LEU A 38 0.78 -8.57 11.02
CA LEU A 38 -0.66 -8.77 11.05
C LEU A 38 -0.93 -10.16 11.63
N ASP A 39 -1.88 -10.24 12.56
CA ASP A 39 -2.44 -11.53 12.99
C ASP A 39 -2.88 -12.37 11.79
N SER A 40 -2.89 -13.69 11.93
CA SER A 40 -3.22 -14.62 10.84
C SER A 40 -4.58 -14.34 10.19
N ASP A 41 -5.55 -13.85 10.99
CA ASP A 41 -6.89 -13.44 10.54
C ASP A 41 -6.91 -12.09 9.80
N ARG A 42 -5.84 -11.29 9.92
CA ARG A 42 -5.67 -9.97 9.30
C ARG A 42 -4.73 -9.98 8.09
N MET A 43 -4.05 -11.10 7.82
CA MET A 43 -3.29 -11.31 6.58
C MET A 43 -4.17 -11.16 5.33
N PHE A 44 -5.50 -11.30 5.49
CA PHE A 44 -6.48 -10.98 4.46
C PHE A 44 -7.30 -9.78 4.88
N ARG A 45 -7.39 -8.78 4.01
CA ARG A 45 -8.25 -7.61 4.20
C ARG A 45 -9.23 -7.54 3.06
N THR A 46 -10.52 -7.41 3.37
CA THR A 46 -11.56 -7.28 2.36
C THR A 46 -11.99 -5.83 2.34
N GLU A 47 -11.85 -5.21 1.17
CA GLU A 47 -12.12 -3.80 0.96
C GLU A 47 -13.23 -3.67 -0.07
N GLU A 48 -14.14 -2.72 0.16
CA GLU A 48 -15.09 -2.33 -0.88
C GLU A 48 -14.33 -1.62 -2.01
N GLY A 49 -14.83 -1.75 -3.23
CA GLY A 49 -14.27 -1.06 -4.39
C GLY A 49 -13.56 -1.95 -5.42
N ALA A 50 -13.33 -1.35 -6.58
CA ALA A 50 -12.82 -2.03 -7.76
C ALA A 50 -11.34 -1.73 -7.98
N VAL A 51 -10.58 -2.76 -8.36
CA VAL A 51 -9.17 -2.61 -8.75
C VAL A 51 -9.06 -1.78 -10.02
N VAL A 52 -8.38 -0.64 -9.94
CA VAL A 52 -8.11 0.22 -11.11
C VAL A 52 -6.68 0.11 -11.62
N THR A 53 -5.73 -0.22 -10.74
CA THR A 53 -4.34 -0.48 -11.11
C THR A 53 -3.72 -1.54 -10.20
N GLY A 54 -2.81 -2.34 -10.77
CA GLY A 54 -1.98 -3.30 -10.04
C GLY A 54 -0.59 -3.34 -10.67
N ILE A 55 0.44 -3.05 -9.88
CA ILE A 55 1.83 -2.90 -10.34
C ILE A 55 2.74 -3.75 -9.44
N SER A 56 3.65 -4.51 -10.04
CA SER A 56 4.65 -5.23 -9.25
C SER A 56 5.67 -4.26 -8.65
N GLU A 57 5.83 -4.30 -7.33
CA GLU A 57 6.85 -3.54 -6.58
C GLU A 57 8.28 -3.92 -6.96
N SER A 58 8.48 -5.10 -7.56
CA SER A 58 9.77 -5.49 -8.12
C SER A 58 10.24 -4.62 -9.29
N GLY A 59 9.34 -3.81 -9.87
CA GLY A 59 9.60 -2.99 -11.03
C GLY A 59 10.29 -1.65 -10.74
N TYR A 60 10.37 -1.23 -9.47
CA TYR A 60 10.97 0.05 -9.09
C TYR A 60 11.92 -0.08 -7.89
N ASN A 61 12.84 0.88 -7.79
CA ASN A 61 13.82 0.97 -6.71
C ASN A 61 13.29 1.86 -5.56
N LYS A 62 14.16 2.21 -4.62
CA LYS A 62 13.83 3.10 -3.49
C LYS A 62 13.32 4.48 -3.91
N GLU A 63 13.93 5.09 -4.91
CA GLU A 63 13.53 6.43 -5.38
C GLU A 63 12.15 6.38 -6.04
N GLY A 64 11.92 5.37 -6.91
CA GLY A 64 10.60 5.19 -7.50
C GLY A 64 9.52 4.87 -6.48
N ALA A 65 9.83 4.11 -5.42
CA ALA A 65 8.90 3.88 -4.31
C ALA A 65 8.62 5.17 -3.53
N PHE A 66 9.64 5.98 -3.24
CA PHE A 66 9.50 7.27 -2.56
C PHE A 66 8.60 8.23 -3.33
N GLU A 67 8.87 8.43 -4.63
CA GLU A 67 8.05 9.29 -5.49
C GLU A 67 6.62 8.76 -5.58
N THR A 68 6.43 7.45 -5.82
CA THR A 68 5.08 6.88 -5.98
C THR A 68 4.25 6.97 -4.70
N ILE A 69 4.83 6.65 -3.54
CA ILE A 69 4.12 6.69 -2.25
C ILE A 69 3.82 8.15 -1.89
N GLY A 70 4.81 9.04 -2.01
CA GLY A 70 4.65 10.46 -1.72
C GLY A 70 3.57 11.11 -2.60
N ASP A 71 3.65 10.91 -3.92
CA ASP A 71 2.70 11.47 -4.88
C ASP A 71 1.25 10.99 -4.64
N LEU A 72 1.07 9.75 -4.16
CA LEU A 72 -0.26 9.23 -3.83
C LEU A 72 -0.77 9.76 -2.50
N ALA A 73 0.12 9.94 -1.52
CA ALA A 73 -0.26 10.35 -0.17
C ALA A 73 -0.65 11.84 -0.07
N ILE A 74 -0.18 12.68 -0.99
CA ILE A 74 -0.58 14.09 -1.09
C ILE A 74 -1.85 14.32 -1.93
N GLN A 75 -2.42 13.26 -2.53
CA GLN A 75 -3.66 13.40 -3.30
C GLN A 75 -4.86 13.44 -2.35
N ASP A 76 -5.62 14.54 -2.37
CA ASP A 76 -6.78 14.79 -1.48
C ASP A 76 -7.81 13.64 -1.40
N GLU A 77 -7.91 12.80 -2.43
CA GLU A 77 -8.90 11.72 -2.53
C GLU A 77 -8.27 10.32 -2.41
N THR A 78 -7.01 10.20 -1.97
CA THR A 78 -6.30 8.92 -1.89
C THR A 78 -5.77 8.65 -0.49
N THR A 79 -6.23 7.56 0.11
CA THR A 79 -5.59 6.98 1.29
C THR A 79 -4.46 6.06 0.87
N VAL A 80 -3.31 6.12 1.53
CA VAL A 80 -2.18 5.22 1.25
C VAL A 80 -1.92 4.31 2.45
N VAL A 81 -1.94 3.01 2.19
CA VAL A 81 -1.67 1.96 3.17
C VAL A 81 -0.41 1.22 2.74
N VAL A 82 0.63 1.25 3.56
CA VAL A 82 1.91 0.61 3.26
C VAL A 82 2.20 -0.53 4.23
N ALA A 83 2.19 -1.76 3.72
CA ALA A 83 2.63 -2.92 4.46
C ALA A 83 4.12 -3.19 4.23
N ILE A 84 4.90 -3.09 5.29
CA ILE A 84 6.35 -3.24 5.25
C ILE A 84 6.69 -4.74 5.21
N THR A 85 7.39 -5.17 4.17
CA THR A 85 7.77 -6.57 3.95
C THR A 85 9.25 -6.70 3.60
N ASP A 86 9.88 -7.80 4.00
CA ASP A 86 11.24 -8.19 3.62
C ASP A 86 11.39 -8.44 2.12
N ARG A 87 10.29 -8.71 1.42
CA ARG A 87 10.32 -8.93 -0.03
C ARG A 87 10.67 -7.65 -0.80
N TYR A 88 10.27 -6.49 -0.27
CA TYR A 88 10.43 -5.19 -0.92
C TYR A 88 11.05 -4.17 0.05
N PRO A 89 12.32 -4.36 0.45
CA PRO A 89 12.96 -3.54 1.48
C PRO A 89 13.18 -2.08 1.05
N TRP A 90 13.01 -1.77 -0.23
CA TRP A 90 13.06 -0.40 -0.72
C TRP A 90 11.78 0.39 -0.43
N VAL A 91 10.63 -0.28 -0.29
CA VAL A 91 9.35 0.34 0.12
C VAL A 91 9.47 0.82 1.56
N GLU A 92 10.03 0.00 2.44
CA GLU A 92 10.36 0.40 3.82
C GLU A 92 11.25 1.64 3.85
N LYS A 93 12.36 1.61 3.13
CA LYS A 93 13.29 2.75 3.08
C LYS A 93 12.62 4.02 2.53
N ALA A 94 11.72 3.90 1.56
CA ALA A 94 10.97 5.02 1.02
C ALA A 94 10.03 5.62 2.08
N VAL A 95 9.24 4.79 2.77
CA VAL A 95 8.37 5.26 3.86
C VAL A 95 9.17 5.93 4.97
N ARG A 96 10.28 5.34 5.41
CA ARG A 96 11.14 5.96 6.44
C ARG A 96 11.77 7.28 5.99
N MET A 97 11.98 7.47 4.70
CA MET A 97 12.43 8.76 4.15
C MET A 97 11.30 9.79 4.19
N LEU A 98 10.06 9.42 3.82
CA LEU A 98 8.89 10.29 3.89
C LEU A 98 8.58 10.71 5.34
N GLU A 99 8.68 9.79 6.31
CA GLU A 99 8.50 10.10 7.74
C GLU A 99 9.55 11.09 8.28
N GLN A 100 10.70 11.22 7.61
CA GLN A 100 11.78 12.16 7.98
C GLN A 100 11.76 13.46 7.17
N ASP A 101 10.90 13.54 6.15
CA ASP A 101 10.78 14.70 5.29
C ASP A 101 9.86 15.73 5.95
N GLU A 102 10.42 16.85 6.39
CA GLU A 102 9.68 17.92 7.07
C GLU A 102 8.68 18.63 6.15
N ASP A 103 8.86 18.52 4.82
CA ASP A 103 7.98 19.10 3.81
C ASP A 103 6.85 18.14 3.39
N PHE A 104 6.85 16.89 3.87
CA PHE A 104 5.81 15.91 3.57
C PHE A 104 4.57 16.12 4.46
N ASP A 105 3.43 16.42 3.83
CA ASP A 105 2.15 16.67 4.48
C ASP A 105 1.07 15.61 4.19
N GLY A 106 1.46 14.50 3.54
CA GLY A 106 0.56 13.39 3.23
C GLY A 106 0.31 12.45 4.43
N ASP A 107 -0.85 11.81 4.43
CA ASP A 107 -1.23 10.82 5.44
C ASP A 107 -0.92 9.39 4.97
N LEU A 108 -0.25 8.61 5.82
CA LEU A 108 0.13 7.21 5.57
C LEU A 108 -0.37 6.30 6.71
N GLU A 109 -1.03 5.20 6.35
CA GLU A 109 -1.23 4.07 7.26
C GLU A 109 -0.08 3.07 7.06
N ILE A 110 0.72 2.82 8.10
CA ILE A 110 1.87 1.90 8.02
C ILE A 110 1.54 0.63 8.80
N ILE A 111 1.69 -0.52 8.12
CA ILE A 111 1.61 -1.85 8.72
C ILE A 111 3.04 -2.38 8.84
N GLU A 112 3.54 -2.44 10.08
CA GLU A 112 4.91 -2.87 10.40
C GLU A 112 5.13 -4.38 10.16
N LYS A 113 6.39 -4.81 10.17
CA LYS A 113 6.78 -6.24 10.10
C LYS A 113 6.51 -6.97 11.42
N ASP A 114 6.39 -8.30 11.35
CA ASP A 114 6.39 -9.16 12.54
C ASP A 114 7.84 -9.25 13.08
N GLU A 115 8.03 -9.12 14.40
CA GLU A 115 9.35 -9.12 15.08
C GLU A 115 9.92 -10.53 15.35
#